data_AF-A0A960YRC4-F1
#
_entry.id   AF-A0A960YRC4-F1
#
_cell.length_a   1.000
_cell.length_b   1.000
_cell.length_c   1.000
_cell.angle_alpha   90.00
_cell.angle_beta   90.00
_cell.angle_gamma   90.00
#
_symmetry.space_group_name_H-M   'P 1'
#
loop_
_entity.id
_entity.type
_entity.pdbx_description
1 polymer ?
#
loop_
_entity_poly.entity_id
_entity_poly.type
_entity_poly.pdbx_seq_one_letter_code
_entity_poly.pdbx_strand_id
1 'polypeptide(L)'
;MSEHHTEERISVETMTPSQIVAELDKYIVGQTDAKKAVAIAIRNRVRRQRVEDAFLQEEIYPKNIVMIGPTGCGKTEIARRLARLSGAPFVKVEATKYTEVGYVGRDVESMIRDLVSGAVNLVKKEFQATVEEQATRNAEERILDSLLPGSRDNDRSAQSAGSVAGMGDLSEFARNLQRSFEQITGQAGQTSSSASPSGESHSSGPSGSSFQDATPESSGSNGAGNDAAEAQKKARVRELMRQ
;
A
#
# COMPACT_ATOMS: atom_id res chain seq x y z
N MET A 1 -37.45 -0.36 -9.87
CA MET A 1 -36.93 -0.43 -8.49
C MET A 1 -35.89 -1.54 -8.47
N SER A 2 -34.64 -1.19 -8.74
CA SER A 2 -33.51 -2.11 -8.79
C SER A 2 -32.86 -2.05 -7.41
N GLU A 3 -33.09 -3.07 -6.59
CA GLU A 3 -32.47 -3.18 -5.28
C GLU A 3 -30.96 -3.37 -5.48
N HIS A 4 -30.20 -2.31 -5.28
CA HIS A 4 -28.76 -2.43 -5.03
C HIS A 4 -28.59 -3.15 -3.69
N HIS A 5 -28.42 -4.48 -3.75
CA HIS A 5 -27.87 -5.24 -2.63
C HIS A 5 -26.45 -4.72 -2.38
N THR A 6 -26.34 -3.73 -1.51
CA THR A 6 -25.07 -3.34 -0.90
C THR A 6 -24.68 -4.50 0.01
N GLU A 7 -24.00 -5.51 -0.54
CA GLU A 7 -23.27 -6.47 0.28
C GLU A 7 -22.28 -5.66 1.11
N GLU A 8 -22.56 -5.48 2.41
CA GLU A 8 -21.59 -5.00 3.37
C GLU A 8 -20.37 -5.92 3.30
N ARG A 9 -19.36 -5.48 2.56
CA ARG A 9 -18.07 -6.16 2.53
C ARG A 9 -17.49 -6.05 3.92
N ILE A 10 -17.61 -7.12 4.70
CA ILE A 10 -17.01 -7.24 6.03
C ILE A 10 -15.53 -6.85 5.86
N SER A 11 -15.13 -5.77 6.52
CA SER A 11 -13.76 -5.27 6.42
C SER A 11 -12.81 -6.27 7.05
N VAL A 12 -11.74 -6.63 6.34
CA VAL A 12 -10.72 -7.57 6.85
C VAL A 12 -10.09 -7.09 8.16
N GLU A 13 -10.18 -5.80 8.45
CA GLU A 13 -9.77 -5.17 9.70
C GLU A 13 -10.56 -5.66 10.93
N THR A 14 -11.81 -6.08 10.74
CA THR A 14 -12.66 -6.59 11.83
C THR A 14 -12.66 -8.11 11.91
N MET A 15 -12.35 -8.80 10.80
CA MET A 15 -12.40 -10.26 10.73
C MET A 15 -11.42 -10.93 11.71
N THR A 16 -11.93 -11.93 12.42
CA THR A 16 -11.12 -12.88 13.18
C THR A 16 -10.44 -13.88 12.24
N PRO A 17 -9.32 -14.51 12.65
CA PRO A 17 -8.67 -15.53 11.83
C PRO A 17 -9.62 -16.65 11.38
N SER A 18 -10.55 -17.08 12.24
CA SER A 18 -11.55 -18.10 11.91
C SER A 18 -12.52 -17.66 10.80
N GLN A 19 -12.93 -16.38 10.81
CA GLN A 19 -13.78 -15.83 9.75
C GLN A 19 -13.02 -15.72 8.42
N ILE A 20 -11.73 -15.37 8.45
CA ILE A 20 -10.90 -15.35 7.24
C ILE A 20 -10.77 -16.76 6.66
N VAL A 21 -10.56 -17.78 7.50
CA VAL A 21 -10.51 -19.18 7.06
C VAL A 21 -11.84 -19.60 6.43
N ALA A 22 -12.98 -19.28 7.07
CA ALA A 22 -14.31 -19.59 6.54
C ALA A 22 -14.58 -18.91 5.18
N GLU A 23 -14.09 -17.69 4.99
CA GLU A 23 -14.20 -17.00 3.71
C GLU A 23 -13.35 -17.66 2.62
N LEU A 24 -12.14 -18.13 2.97
CA LEU A 24 -11.29 -18.90 2.06
C LEU A 24 -11.85 -20.30 1.77
N ASP A 25 -12.60 -20.91 2.69
CA ASP A 25 -13.24 -22.21 2.52
C ASP A 25 -14.29 -22.19 1.39
N LYS A 26 -14.90 -21.04 1.09
CA LYS A 26 -15.84 -20.89 -0.04
C LYS A 26 -15.21 -21.14 -1.41
N TYR A 27 -13.89 -20.99 -1.53
CA TYR A 27 -13.18 -21.04 -2.82
C TYR A 27 -12.11 -22.13 -2.90
N ILE A 28 -11.53 -22.51 -1.76
CA ILE A 28 -10.43 -23.47 -1.69
C ILE A 28 -10.92 -24.65 -0.85
N VAL A 29 -10.82 -25.88 -1.35
CA VAL A 29 -11.18 -27.08 -0.59
C VAL A 29 -9.96 -27.61 0.16
N GLY A 30 -10.10 -27.94 1.45
CA GLY A 30 -9.00 -28.45 2.29
C GLY A 30 -7.94 -27.41 2.64
N GLN A 31 -6.66 -27.79 2.72
CA GLN A 31 -5.52 -26.90 3.00
C GLN A 31 -5.66 -26.05 4.28
N THR A 32 -6.23 -26.62 5.34
CA THR A 32 -6.57 -25.92 6.58
C THR A 32 -5.39 -25.19 7.21
N ASP A 33 -4.20 -25.79 7.21
CA ASP A 33 -3.01 -25.20 7.83
C ASP A 33 -2.51 -23.98 7.03
N ALA A 34 -2.54 -24.06 5.70
CA ALA A 34 -2.18 -22.93 4.85
C ALA A 34 -3.17 -21.76 5.04
N LYS A 35 -4.47 -22.05 5.13
CA LYS A 35 -5.51 -21.04 5.40
C LYS A 35 -5.33 -20.38 6.77
N LYS A 36 -5.06 -21.17 7.81
CA LYS A 36 -4.77 -20.64 9.16
C LYS A 36 -3.53 -19.75 9.16
N ALA A 37 -2.45 -20.17 8.49
CA ALA A 37 -1.22 -19.40 8.41
C ALA A 37 -1.44 -18.03 7.75
N VAL A 38 -2.15 -17.98 6.62
CA VAL A 38 -2.45 -16.71 5.94
C VAL A 38 -3.42 -15.83 6.75
N ALA A 39 -4.42 -16.42 7.40
CA ALA A 39 -5.37 -15.71 8.24
C ALA A 39 -4.66 -15.03 9.44
N ILE A 40 -3.72 -15.74 10.07
CA ILE A 40 -2.89 -15.18 11.16
C ILE A 40 -2.01 -14.05 10.63
N ALA A 41 -1.38 -14.20 9.47
CA ALA A 41 -0.53 -13.14 8.90
C ALA A 41 -1.30 -11.84 8.62
N ILE A 42 -2.52 -11.95 8.07
CA ILE A 42 -3.40 -10.79 7.87
C ILE A 42 -3.83 -10.19 9.20
N ARG A 43 -4.25 -11.01 10.17
CA ARG A 43 -4.62 -10.50 11.50
C ARG A 43 -3.45 -9.80 12.19
N ASN A 44 -2.23 -10.32 12.04
CA ASN A 44 -1.02 -9.70 12.56
C ASN A 44 -0.75 -8.33 11.92
N ARG A 45 -1.08 -8.12 10.63
CA ARG A 45 -0.99 -6.80 10.00
C ARG A 45 -1.92 -5.80 10.67
N VAL A 46 -3.17 -6.19 10.94
CA VAL A 46 -4.16 -5.33 11.61
C VAL A 46 -3.73 -5.05 13.06
N ARG A 47 -3.24 -6.07 13.77
CA ARG A 47 -2.71 -5.91 15.13
C ARG A 47 -1.56 -4.93 15.17
N ARG A 48 -0.61 -5.04 14.24
CA ARG A 48 0.50 -4.09 14.09
C ARG A 48 0.00 -2.66 13.90
N GLN A 49 -1.03 -2.44 13.07
CA GLN A 49 -1.60 -1.11 12.85
C GLN A 49 -2.23 -0.48 14.10
N ARG A 50 -2.62 -1.29 15.09
CA ARG A 50 -3.21 -0.83 16.36
C ARG A 50 -2.19 -0.61 17.49
N VAL A 51 -0.91 -0.87 17.24
CA VAL A 51 0.15 -0.58 18.22
C VAL A 51 0.38 0.92 18.27
N GLU A 52 0.10 1.55 19.42
CA GLU A 52 0.25 3.00 19.64
C GLU A 52 1.72 3.45 19.69
N ASP A 53 2.61 2.57 20.16
CA ASP A 53 4.04 2.83 20.23
C ASP A 53 4.67 2.68 18.84
N ALA A 54 4.95 3.81 18.17
CA ALA A 54 5.50 3.85 16.82
C ALA A 54 6.85 3.12 16.71
N PHE A 55 7.72 3.25 17.72
CA PHE A 55 9.00 2.56 17.74
C PHE A 55 8.80 1.04 17.82
N LEU A 56 7.87 0.60 18.66
CA LEU A 56 7.54 -0.82 18.79
C LEU A 56 6.83 -1.36 17.52
N GLN A 57 6.05 -0.53 16.83
CA GLN A 57 5.36 -0.88 15.59
C GLN A 57 6.34 -1.12 14.42
N GLU A 58 7.41 -0.33 14.34
CA GLU A 58 8.47 -0.48 13.33
C GLU A 58 9.23 -1.79 13.47
N GLU A 59 9.41 -2.28 14.69
CA GLU A 59 10.09 -3.55 14.95
C GLU A 59 9.26 -4.79 14.66
N ILE A 60 7.95 -4.64 14.48
CA ILE A 60 7.06 -5.74 14.14
C ILE A 60 7.14 -5.97 12.62
N TYR A 61 8.07 -6.83 12.23
CA TYR A 61 8.21 -7.24 10.83
C TYR A 61 7.03 -8.11 10.35
N PRO A 62 6.58 -7.95 9.09
CA PRO A 62 5.61 -8.83 8.47
C PRO A 62 6.03 -10.31 8.55
N LYS A 63 5.06 -11.20 8.80
CA LYS A 63 5.29 -12.64 8.82
C LYS A 63 5.13 -13.20 7.41
N ASN A 64 6.24 -13.27 6.67
CA ASN A 64 6.27 -13.88 5.33
C ASN A 64 5.93 -15.38 5.39
N ILE A 65 5.26 -15.88 4.36
CA ILE A 65 4.76 -17.27 4.32
C ILE A 65 5.43 -18.01 3.16
N VAL A 66 5.97 -19.19 3.45
CA VAL A 66 6.44 -20.15 2.45
C VAL A 66 5.44 -21.30 2.39
N MET A 67 4.81 -21.50 1.24
CA MET A 67 3.87 -22.61 1.01
C MET A 67 4.58 -23.76 0.29
N ILE A 68 4.65 -24.93 0.93
CA ILE A 68 5.28 -26.13 0.37
C ILE A 68 4.18 -27.12 -0.02
N GLY A 69 4.25 -27.67 -1.23
CA GLY A 69 3.31 -28.70 -1.69
C GLY A 69 3.36 -28.93 -3.21
N PRO A 70 2.69 -29.97 -3.73
CA PRO A 70 2.68 -30.30 -5.15
C PRO A 70 2.03 -29.21 -6.00
N THR A 71 2.27 -29.20 -7.31
CA THR A 71 1.55 -28.29 -8.23
C THR A 71 0.05 -28.57 -8.20
N GLY A 72 -0.77 -27.55 -8.47
CA GLY A 72 -2.23 -27.70 -8.51
C GLY A 72 -2.95 -27.79 -7.15
N CYS A 73 -2.27 -27.88 -6.01
CA CYS A 73 -2.94 -27.97 -4.69
C CYS A 73 -3.57 -26.67 -4.16
N GLY A 74 -3.54 -25.58 -4.93
CA GLY A 74 -4.19 -24.32 -4.56
C GLY A 74 -3.30 -23.25 -3.90
N LYS A 75 -1.97 -23.42 -3.80
CA LYS A 75 -1.05 -22.42 -3.21
C LYS A 75 -1.26 -21.01 -3.74
N THR A 76 -1.25 -20.86 -5.06
CA THR A 76 -1.44 -19.55 -5.72
C THR A 76 -2.87 -19.03 -5.55
N GLU A 77 -3.86 -19.93 -5.46
CA GLU A 77 -5.27 -19.54 -5.29
C GLU A 77 -5.53 -19.00 -3.88
N ILE A 78 -4.92 -19.61 -2.85
CA ILE A 78 -4.97 -19.08 -1.48
C ILE A 78 -4.46 -17.63 -1.44
N ALA A 79 -3.29 -17.36 -2.01
CA ALA A 79 -2.72 -16.01 -2.04
C ALA A 79 -3.58 -15.03 -2.85
N ARG A 80 -4.08 -15.46 -4.02
CA ARG A 80 -4.96 -14.64 -4.88
C ARG A 80 -6.27 -14.29 -4.18
N ARG A 81 -6.92 -15.27 -3.52
CA ARG A 81 -8.18 -15.07 -2.80
C ARG A 81 -8.00 -14.21 -1.57
N LEU A 82 -6.90 -14.40 -0.83
CA LEU A 82 -6.54 -13.55 0.30
C LEU A 82 -6.41 -12.08 -0.13
N ALA A 83 -5.70 -11.80 -1.22
CA ALA A 83 -5.53 -10.44 -1.71
C ALA A 83 -6.85 -9.80 -2.14
N ARG A 84 -7.73 -10.57 -2.81
CA ARG A 84 -9.08 -10.10 -3.16
C ARG A 84 -9.92 -9.81 -1.93
N LEU A 85 -9.88 -10.70 -0.93
CA LEU A 85 -10.59 -10.52 0.33
C LEU A 85 -10.13 -9.25 1.05
N SER A 86 -8.82 -9.00 1.11
CA SER A 86 -8.26 -7.83 1.78
C SER A 86 -8.24 -6.55 0.93
N GLY A 87 -8.77 -6.56 -0.30
CA GLY A 87 -8.64 -5.43 -1.22
C GLY A 87 -7.19 -5.01 -1.48
N ALA A 88 -6.24 -5.94 -1.39
CA ALA A 88 -4.82 -5.62 -1.51
C ALA A 88 -4.33 -5.78 -2.96
N PRO A 89 -3.39 -4.95 -3.41
CA PRO A 89 -2.72 -5.17 -4.69
C PRO A 89 -1.97 -6.52 -4.67
N PHE A 90 -2.01 -7.22 -5.80
CA PHE A 90 -1.45 -8.58 -5.91
C PHE A 90 -0.67 -8.74 -7.21
N VAL A 91 0.52 -9.34 -7.10
CA VAL A 91 1.36 -9.69 -8.26
C VAL A 91 1.82 -11.15 -8.13
N LYS A 92 1.73 -11.90 -9.23
CA LYS A 92 2.31 -13.25 -9.34
C LYS A 92 3.58 -13.13 -10.16
N VAL A 93 4.71 -13.56 -9.59
CA VAL A 93 5.99 -13.56 -10.29
C VAL A 93 6.65 -14.92 -10.17
N GLU A 94 7.40 -15.31 -11.21
CA GLU A 94 8.14 -16.57 -11.26
C GLU A 94 9.61 -16.28 -11.00
N ALA A 95 10.18 -16.93 -9.97
CA ALA A 95 11.55 -16.65 -9.51
C ALA A 95 12.61 -16.92 -10.58
N THR A 96 12.38 -17.92 -11.44
CA THR A 96 13.30 -18.30 -12.51
C THR A 96 13.51 -17.19 -13.55
N LYS A 97 12.59 -16.24 -13.67
CA LYS A 97 12.71 -15.07 -14.57
C LYS A 97 13.83 -14.10 -14.18
N TYR A 98 14.31 -14.19 -12.94
CA TYR A 98 15.39 -13.35 -12.40
C TYR A 98 16.73 -14.08 -12.37
N THR A 99 16.72 -15.39 -12.63
CA THR A 99 17.92 -16.23 -12.67
C THR A 99 18.23 -16.73 -14.09
N GLU A 100 17.37 -16.44 -15.06
CA GLU A 100 17.52 -16.90 -16.45
C GLU A 100 18.80 -16.31 -17.06
N VAL A 101 19.71 -17.19 -17.46
CA VAL A 101 21.09 -16.86 -17.85
C VAL A 101 21.08 -16.09 -19.18
N GLY A 102 21.38 -14.79 -19.13
CA GLY A 102 21.46 -13.86 -20.28
C GLY A 102 22.04 -12.50 -19.89
N TYR A 103 22.45 -11.69 -20.87
CA TYR A 103 23.32 -10.50 -20.69
C TYR A 103 22.71 -9.35 -19.86
N VAL A 104 21.38 -9.28 -19.72
CA VAL A 104 20.70 -8.42 -18.74
C VAL A 104 19.40 -9.13 -18.33
N GLY A 105 19.39 -9.78 -17.17
CA GLY A 105 18.18 -10.38 -16.60
C GLY A 105 17.08 -9.34 -16.33
N ARG A 106 15.83 -9.80 -16.08
CA ARG A 106 14.77 -8.89 -15.61
C ARG A 106 15.22 -8.32 -14.26
N ASP A 107 15.04 -7.02 -14.06
CA ASP A 107 15.39 -6.35 -12.81
C ASP A 107 14.44 -6.76 -11.68
N VAL A 108 14.97 -7.17 -10.52
CA VAL A 108 14.21 -7.57 -9.32
C VAL A 108 13.26 -6.44 -8.87
N GLU A 109 13.64 -5.17 -9.04
CA GLU A 109 12.79 -4.02 -8.69
C GLU A 109 11.54 -3.95 -9.58
N SER A 110 11.53 -4.62 -10.75
CA SER A 110 10.32 -4.74 -11.58
C SER A 110 9.16 -5.38 -10.83
N MET A 111 9.40 -6.25 -9.83
CA MET A 111 8.33 -6.83 -9.02
C MET A 111 7.57 -5.76 -8.23
N ILE A 112 8.31 -4.80 -7.68
CA ILE A 112 7.72 -3.70 -6.92
C ILE A 112 7.02 -2.73 -7.87
N ARG A 113 7.60 -2.44 -9.03
CA ARG A 113 6.97 -1.60 -10.06
C ARG A 113 5.66 -2.20 -10.57
N ASP A 114 5.62 -3.52 -10.80
CA ASP A 114 4.43 -4.26 -11.21
C ASP A 114 3.35 -4.20 -10.10
N LEU A 115 3.73 -4.35 -8.83
CA LEU A 115 2.82 -4.25 -7.68
C LEU A 115 2.22 -2.85 -7.52
N VAL A 116 3.04 -1.81 -7.60
CA VAL A 116 2.60 -0.39 -7.50
C VAL A 116 1.67 -0.04 -8.65
N SER A 117 2.00 -0.46 -9.88
CA SER A 117 1.13 -0.27 -11.04
C SER A 117 -0.24 -0.94 -10.83
N GLY A 118 -0.25 -2.15 -10.25
CA GLY A 118 -1.47 -2.83 -9.84
C GLY A 118 -2.28 -2.07 -8.79
N ALA A 119 -1.62 -1.47 -7.80
CA ALA A 119 -2.26 -0.67 -6.75
C ALA A 119 -2.90 0.62 -7.30
N VAL A 120 -2.20 1.34 -8.17
CA VAL A 120 -2.74 2.55 -8.82
C VAL A 120 -3.98 2.23 -9.64
N ASN A 121 -3.94 1.12 -10.40
CA ASN A 121 -5.10 0.67 -11.19
C ASN A 121 -6.28 0.27 -10.31
N LEU A 122 -6.03 -0.37 -9.16
CA LEU A 122 -7.06 -0.73 -8.19
C LEU A 122 -7.79 0.52 -7.69
N VAL A 123 -7.05 1.50 -7.17
CA VAL A 123 -7.61 2.76 -6.65
C VAL A 123 -8.32 3.53 -7.76
N LYS A 124 -7.70 3.65 -8.94
CA LYS A 124 -8.33 4.31 -10.09
C LYS A 124 -9.69 3.70 -10.44
N LYS A 125 -9.80 2.37 -10.40
CA LYS A 125 -11.06 1.67 -10.66
C LYS A 125 -12.11 1.93 -9.58
N GLU A 126 -11.71 1.98 -8.32
CA GLU A 126 -12.59 2.33 -7.20
C GLU A 126 -13.15 3.75 -7.35
N PHE A 127 -12.28 4.73 -7.63
CA PHE A 127 -12.70 6.12 -7.89
C PHE A 127 -13.55 6.25 -9.15
N GLN A 128 -13.25 5.50 -10.21
CA GLN A 128 -14.05 5.53 -11.43
C GLN A 128 -15.49 5.06 -11.18
N ALA A 129 -15.67 4.04 -10.33
CA ALA A 129 -16.99 3.53 -9.97
C ALA A 129 -17.82 4.54 -9.17
N THR A 130 -17.20 5.39 -8.34
CA THR A 130 -17.95 6.40 -7.55
C THR A 130 -18.47 7.56 -8.40
N VAL A 131 -17.82 7.86 -9.53
CA VAL A 131 -18.19 8.96 -10.43
C VAL A 131 -18.94 8.49 -11.68
N GLU A 132 -19.11 7.17 -11.86
CA GLU A 132 -19.68 6.57 -13.07
C GLU A 132 -21.09 7.08 -13.36
N GLU A 133 -21.96 7.15 -12.36
CA GLU A 133 -23.33 7.63 -12.52
C GLU A 133 -23.40 9.09 -12.96
N GLN A 134 -22.64 9.97 -12.31
CA GLN A 134 -22.58 11.39 -12.68
C GLN A 134 -21.95 11.58 -14.06
N ALA A 135 -20.91 10.81 -14.37
CA ALA A 135 -20.26 10.85 -15.68
C ALA A 135 -21.22 10.42 -16.80
N THR A 136 -22.04 9.39 -16.58
CA THR A 136 -23.07 8.94 -17.51
C THR A 136 -24.12 10.02 -17.73
N ARG A 137 -24.70 10.60 -16.68
CA ARG A 137 -25.67 11.70 -16.81
C ARG A 137 -25.11 12.89 -17.58
N ASN A 138 -23.88 13.30 -17.25
CA ASN A 138 -23.21 14.40 -17.94
C ASN A 138 -22.93 14.08 -19.43
N ALA A 139 -22.60 12.81 -19.74
CA ALA A 139 -22.40 12.37 -21.10
C ALA A 139 -23.71 12.37 -21.90
N GLU A 140 -24.80 11.89 -21.29
CA GLU A 140 -26.15 11.94 -21.87
C GLU A 140 -26.58 13.37 -22.18
N GLU A 141 -26.40 14.31 -21.25
CA GLU A 141 -26.72 15.72 -21.49
C GLU A 141 -25.93 16.32 -22.66
N ARG A 142 -24.62 16.02 -22.75
CA ARG A 142 -23.77 16.49 -23.86
C ARG A 142 -24.17 15.90 -25.21
N ILE A 143 -24.60 14.63 -25.21
CA ILE A 143 -25.14 13.98 -26.40
C ILE A 143 -26.46 14.63 -26.81
N LEU A 144 -27.37 14.87 -25.87
CA LEU A 144 -28.65 15.53 -26.13
C LEU A 144 -28.46 16.95 -26.69
N ASP A 145 -27.54 17.72 -26.15
CA ASP A 145 -27.19 19.05 -26.67
C ASP A 145 -26.69 19.00 -28.12
N SER A 146 -25.96 17.94 -28.48
CA SER A 146 -25.45 17.75 -29.84
C SER A 146 -26.53 17.28 -30.82
N LEU A 147 -27.53 16.53 -30.33
CA LEU A 147 -28.63 16.00 -31.15
C LEU A 147 -29.79 17.00 -31.34
N LEU A 148 -30.02 17.91 -30.39
CA LEU A 148 -31.07 18.93 -30.44
C LEU A 148 -30.51 20.37 -30.29
N PRO A 149 -29.70 20.85 -31.26
CA PRO A 149 -29.23 22.24 -31.22
C PRO A 149 -30.41 23.22 -31.29
N GLY A 150 -30.49 24.14 -30.33
CA GLY A 150 -31.50 25.22 -30.29
C GLY A 150 -32.68 25.02 -29.34
N SER A 151 -32.88 23.85 -28.72
CA SER A 151 -33.99 23.64 -27.77
C SER A 151 -33.75 24.32 -26.40
N ARG A 152 -32.49 24.63 -26.06
CA ARG A 152 -32.07 25.30 -24.82
C ARG A 152 -31.79 26.80 -24.94
N ASP A 153 -31.75 27.35 -26.16
CA ASP A 153 -31.49 28.79 -26.35
C ASP A 153 -32.64 29.68 -25.88
N ASN A 154 -33.87 29.15 -25.85
CA ASN A 154 -35.04 29.86 -25.31
C ASN A 154 -35.12 29.84 -23.77
N ASP A 155 -34.45 28.91 -23.08
CA ASP A 155 -34.44 28.83 -21.60
C ASP A 155 -33.23 29.53 -20.96
N ARG A 156 -32.09 29.61 -21.66
CA ARG A 156 -30.89 30.30 -21.15
C ARG A 156 -31.05 31.83 -21.09
N SER A 157 -31.90 32.42 -21.93
CA SER A 157 -32.25 33.84 -21.85
C SER A 157 -33.14 34.17 -20.65
N ALA A 158 -33.83 33.18 -20.06
CA ALA A 158 -34.67 33.34 -18.87
C ALA A 158 -33.93 33.00 -17.54
N GLN A 159 -32.90 32.16 -17.57
CA GLN A 159 -32.19 31.69 -16.36
C GLN A 159 -30.94 32.49 -15.96
N SER A 160 -30.53 33.51 -16.73
CA SER A 160 -29.34 34.32 -16.38
C SER A 160 -29.51 35.20 -15.12
N ALA A 161 -30.64 35.11 -14.42
CA ALA A 161 -30.93 35.86 -13.19
C ALA A 161 -30.89 35.02 -11.89
N GLY A 162 -30.69 33.70 -11.94
CA GLY A 162 -30.60 32.94 -10.68
C GLY A 162 -30.35 31.45 -10.83
N SER A 163 -29.09 31.03 -10.69
CA SER A 163 -28.68 29.72 -10.13
C SER A 163 -27.18 29.45 -10.34
N VAL A 164 -26.33 30.15 -9.58
CA VAL A 164 -24.92 29.75 -9.39
C VAL A 164 -24.84 28.84 -8.15
N ALA A 165 -25.42 27.63 -8.23
CA ALA A 165 -25.47 26.73 -7.07
C ALA A 165 -24.94 25.31 -7.32
N GLY A 166 -24.67 24.89 -8.56
CA GLY A 166 -24.29 23.50 -8.87
C GLY A 166 -22.83 23.23 -9.25
N MET A 167 -22.02 24.27 -9.50
CA MET A 167 -20.63 24.12 -9.98
C MET A 167 -19.58 24.19 -8.83
N GLY A 168 -20.03 24.35 -7.59
CA GLY A 168 -19.16 24.43 -6.42
C GLY A 168 -18.48 23.11 -6.09
N ASP A 169 -19.27 22.02 -6.08
CA ASP A 169 -18.89 20.73 -5.48
C ASP A 169 -17.68 20.07 -6.15
N LEU A 170 -17.58 20.07 -7.48
CA LEU A 170 -16.47 19.38 -8.16
C LEU A 170 -15.16 20.17 -8.05
N SER A 171 -15.24 21.51 -8.06
CA SER A 171 -14.09 22.39 -7.88
C SER A 171 -13.59 22.39 -6.44
N GLU A 172 -14.50 22.20 -5.48
CA GLU A 172 -14.22 22.14 -4.06
C GLU A 172 -13.69 20.76 -3.67
N PHE A 173 -14.24 19.69 -4.26
CA PHE A 173 -13.70 18.34 -4.17
C PHE A 173 -12.29 18.23 -4.74
N ALA A 174 -12.04 18.77 -5.94
CA ALA A 174 -10.69 18.80 -6.54
C ALA A 174 -9.69 19.57 -5.66
N ARG A 175 -10.11 20.71 -5.08
CA ARG A 175 -9.29 21.49 -4.14
C ARG A 175 -9.04 20.76 -2.82
N ASN A 176 -10.01 19.99 -2.32
CA ASN A 176 -9.84 19.17 -1.13
C ASN A 176 -8.91 17.99 -1.39
N LEU A 177 -9.00 17.35 -2.56
CA LEU A 177 -8.08 16.28 -2.97
C LEU A 177 -6.63 16.78 -3.07
N GLN A 178 -6.44 17.97 -3.64
CA GLN A 178 -5.13 18.62 -3.74
C GLN A 178 -4.53 18.92 -2.35
N ARG A 179 -5.34 19.47 -1.43
CA ARG A 179 -4.92 19.74 -0.04
C ARG A 179 -4.58 18.47 0.74
N SER A 180 -5.35 17.41 0.57
CA SER A 180 -5.07 16.12 1.20
C SER A 180 -3.76 15.51 0.68
N PHE A 181 -3.45 15.69 -0.60
CA PHE A 181 -2.19 15.24 -1.19
C PHE A 181 -0.99 16.03 -0.63
N GLU A 182 -1.10 17.36 -0.54
CA GLU A 182 -0.06 18.24 0.00
C GLU A 182 0.22 17.97 1.49
N GLN A 183 -0.79 17.64 2.29
CA GLN A 183 -0.62 17.27 3.70
C GLN A 183 0.14 15.96 3.89
N ILE A 184 -0.09 14.98 3.01
CA ILE A 184 0.61 13.68 3.04
C ILE A 184 2.08 13.86 2.62
N THR A 185 2.35 14.72 1.64
CA THR A 185 3.72 14.98 1.16
C THR A 185 4.49 15.98 2.03
N GLY A 186 3.79 16.88 2.72
CA GLY A 186 4.39 17.98 3.50
C GLY A 186 5.05 17.55 4.82
N GLN A 187 4.75 16.35 5.33
CA GLN A 187 5.41 15.83 6.54
C GLN A 187 6.80 15.22 6.28
N ALA A 188 7.20 15.01 5.02
CA ALA A 188 8.53 14.47 4.69
C ALA A 188 9.61 15.55 4.46
N GLY A 189 9.26 16.85 4.52
CA GLY A 189 10.11 17.94 4.02
C GLY A 189 10.81 18.81 5.07
N GLN A 190 10.67 18.54 6.38
CA GLN A 190 11.26 19.39 7.42
C GLN A 190 12.25 18.62 8.31
N THR A 191 13.46 18.40 7.77
CA THR A 191 14.69 18.49 8.57
C THR A 191 15.76 19.24 7.77
N SER A 192 15.93 20.51 8.15
CA SER A 192 17.13 21.35 8.08
C SER A 192 17.81 21.64 6.72
N SER A 193 17.54 22.85 6.22
CA SER A 193 18.52 23.81 5.67
C SER A 193 19.68 24.04 6.66
N SER A 194 20.93 24.40 6.33
CA SER A 194 21.39 25.49 5.46
C SER A 194 22.93 25.53 5.45
N ALA A 195 23.57 25.77 4.30
CA ALA A 195 24.81 26.56 4.21
C ALA A 195 25.13 26.91 2.74
N SER A 196 25.28 28.21 2.47
CA SER A 196 25.63 28.81 1.17
C SER A 196 27.10 28.60 0.79
N PRO A 197 27.48 28.75 -0.49
CA PRO A 197 28.86 28.56 -0.95
C PRO A 197 29.64 29.88 -0.97
N SER A 198 30.88 29.85 -0.48
CA SER A 198 31.91 30.85 -0.77
C SER A 198 33.25 30.15 -0.87
N GLY A 199 33.90 30.29 -2.03
CA GLY A 199 35.21 29.71 -2.28
C GLY A 199 36.32 30.54 -1.64
N GLU A 200 37.45 29.87 -1.39
CA GLU A 200 38.79 30.42 -1.60
C GLU A 200 39.81 29.28 -1.64
N SER A 201 40.80 29.48 -2.50
CA SER A 201 41.92 28.62 -2.84
C SER A 201 42.90 28.42 -1.68
N HIS A 202 43.55 27.25 -1.58
CA HIS A 202 45.00 27.13 -1.44
C HIS A 202 45.49 25.70 -1.74
N SER A 203 46.77 25.65 -2.07
CA SER A 203 47.52 24.69 -2.87
C SER A 203 48.18 23.52 -2.10
N SER A 204 48.71 22.58 -2.90
CA SER A 204 49.87 21.67 -2.68
C SER A 204 49.69 20.40 -1.81
N GLY A 205 49.91 19.23 -2.44
CA GLY A 205 50.15 17.92 -1.78
C GLY A 205 51.63 17.72 -1.39
N PRO A 206 52.22 16.50 -1.42
CA PRO A 206 51.65 15.14 -1.44
C PRO A 206 52.28 14.21 -0.35
N SER A 207 52.12 12.88 -0.52
CA SER A 207 52.69 11.72 0.23
C SER A 207 51.80 11.19 1.37
N GLY A 208 51.56 9.89 1.55
CA GLY A 208 52.24 8.68 1.11
C GLY A 208 52.75 7.93 2.35
N SER A 209 52.43 6.64 2.49
CA SER A 209 52.66 5.74 3.66
C SER A 209 51.59 5.88 4.77
N SER A 210 51.10 4.84 5.45
CA SER A 210 51.55 3.44 5.53
C SER A 210 50.38 2.59 6.04
N PHE A 211 50.29 1.40 5.47
CA PHE A 211 49.51 0.26 5.96
C PHE A 211 50.04 -0.14 7.34
N GLN A 212 49.20 -0.19 8.37
CA GLN A 212 49.51 -0.86 9.63
C GLN A 212 48.37 -1.78 10.06
N ASP A 213 48.82 -2.99 10.34
CA ASP A 213 48.14 -4.20 10.74
C ASP A 213 47.60 -4.04 12.17
N ALA A 214 46.31 -4.31 12.38
CA ALA A 214 45.71 -4.36 13.71
C ALA A 214 45.26 -5.80 13.98
N THR A 215 46.01 -6.46 14.86
CA THR A 215 45.74 -7.79 15.43
C THR A 215 44.42 -7.81 16.21
N PRO A 216 43.75 -8.97 16.33
CA PRO A 216 42.50 -9.07 17.06
C PRO A 216 42.79 -9.37 18.54
N GLU A 217 42.50 -8.43 19.44
CA GLU A 217 42.46 -8.70 20.88
C GLU A 217 41.03 -8.99 21.35
N SER A 218 40.85 -10.25 21.75
CA SER A 218 40.02 -10.77 22.85
C SER A 218 38.67 -10.12 23.18
N SER A 219 37.65 -10.92 22.88
CA SER A 219 36.39 -11.11 23.59
C SER A 219 36.38 -10.85 25.11
N GLY A 220 35.38 -10.10 25.58
CA GLY A 220 34.94 -10.13 26.98
C GLY A 220 33.89 -9.09 27.38
N SER A 221 32.63 -9.53 27.52
CA SER A 221 31.68 -9.08 28.56
C SER A 221 30.73 -7.85 28.38
N ASN A 222 30.19 -7.58 27.18
CA ASN A 222 29.04 -6.65 27.04
C ASN A 222 27.72 -7.29 26.54
N GLY A 223 27.62 -8.63 26.49
CA GLY A 223 26.43 -9.32 25.96
C GLY A 223 25.20 -9.34 26.88
N ALA A 224 25.38 -9.47 28.20
CA ALA A 224 24.27 -9.80 29.10
C ALA A 224 23.26 -8.67 29.34
N GLY A 225 23.68 -7.40 29.19
CA GLY A 225 22.80 -6.24 29.40
C GLY A 225 21.82 -5.99 28.24
N ASN A 226 22.25 -6.25 27.00
CA ASN A 226 21.40 -6.14 25.82
C ASN A 226 20.38 -7.27 25.74
N ASP A 227 20.77 -8.49 26.14
CA ASP A 227 19.89 -9.67 26.09
C ASP A 227 18.63 -9.51 26.98
N ALA A 228 18.78 -8.89 28.16
CA ALA A 228 17.67 -8.66 29.08
C ALA A 228 16.68 -7.60 28.56
N ALA A 229 17.20 -6.50 27.99
CA ALA A 229 16.38 -5.45 27.38
C ALA A 229 15.65 -5.96 26.13
N GLU A 230 16.33 -6.75 25.30
CA GLU A 230 15.76 -7.36 24.10
C GLU A 230 14.69 -8.41 24.47
N ALA A 231 14.89 -9.19 25.54
CA ALA A 231 13.90 -10.14 26.03
C ALA A 231 12.62 -9.46 26.56
N GLN A 232 12.76 -8.38 27.33
CA GLN A 232 11.63 -7.58 27.80
C GLN A 232 10.85 -6.96 26.64
N LYS A 233 11.58 -6.46 25.62
CA LYS A 233 10.99 -5.90 24.41
C LYS A 233 10.22 -6.97 23.62
N LYS A 234 10.81 -8.15 23.41
CA LYS A 234 10.14 -9.30 22.76
C LYS A 234 8.90 -9.75 23.54
N ALA A 235 8.94 -9.71 24.87
CA ALA A 235 7.79 -10.03 25.71
C ALA A 235 6.65 -9.02 25.50
N ARG A 236 6.96 -7.72 25.49
CA ARG A 236 5.99 -6.64 25.23
C ARG A 236 5.38 -6.74 23.83
N VAL A 237 6.18 -7.00 22.81
CA VAL A 237 5.67 -7.26 21.44
C VAL A 237 4.75 -8.48 21.41
N ARG A 238 5.13 -9.58 22.09
CA ARG A 238 4.32 -10.80 22.14
C ARG A 238 2.97 -10.58 22.84
N GLU A 239 2.95 -9.75 23.88
CA GLU A 239 1.72 -9.40 24.60
C GLU A 239 0.77 -8.58 23.72
N LEU A 240 1.28 -7.55 23.04
CA LEU A 240 0.49 -6.73 22.11
C LEU A 240 -0.04 -7.54 20.93
N MET A 241 0.76 -8.49 20.42
CA MET A 241 0.39 -9.33 19.29
C MET A 241 -0.52 -10.52 19.65
N ARG A 242 -0.86 -10.71 20.94
CA ARG A 242 -1.75 -11.78 21.40
C ARG A 242 -3.25 -11.42 21.26
N GLN A 243 -3.59 -10.13 21.36
CA GLN A 243 -4.95 -9.57 21.31
C GLN A 243 -5.50 -9.49 19.89
#